data_AF-A0A7C4PN89-F1
#
_entry.id   AF-A0A7C4PN89-F1
#
_cell.length_a   1.000
_cell.length_b   1.000
_cell.length_c   1.000
_cell.angle_alpha   90.00
_cell.angle_beta   90.00
_cell.angle_gamma   90.00
#
_symmetry.space_group_name_H-M   'P 1'
#
loop_
_entity.id
_entity.type
_entity.pdbx_description
1 polymer ?
#
loop_
_entity_poly.entity_id
_entity_poly.type
_entity_poly.pdbx_seq_one_letter_code
_entity_poly.pdbx_strand_id
1 'polypeptide(L)'
;VEFKSEPEIPEGVPLVCDMSSDFLSQPVDVSKYGLIYAGAQKNAGPAGVTIVIIREDLLSRVPGNLPALLNYQVMAESGSLHNTPPCFAIYMVGLVLKWLKDLGGLNAMYEINREKAEMIYKAIDGSGGYYRGHAAPEARSIMNIPFRMPSEELEDLFVKEAKKADLVGLKGHRSVGGLRASIYNALPVESARALVEFMADFQQKHG
;
A
#
# COMPACT_ATOMS: atom_id res chain seq x y z
N VAL A 1 -7.89 -6.86 -0.56
CA VAL A 1 -7.40 -8.24 -0.36
C VAL A 1 -5.89 -8.19 -0.39
N GLU A 2 -5.22 -8.93 0.48
CA GLU A 2 -3.76 -9.08 0.58
C GLU A 2 -3.44 -10.55 0.84
N PHE A 3 -2.46 -11.11 0.14
CA PHE A 3 -1.98 -12.47 0.37
C PHE A 3 -0.91 -12.47 1.47
N LYS A 4 -1.04 -13.37 2.44
CA LYS A 4 -0.15 -13.43 3.62
C LYS A 4 1.13 -14.24 3.41
N SER A 5 1.17 -15.02 2.33
CA SER A 5 2.32 -15.80 1.91
C SER A 5 2.41 -15.79 0.39
N GLU A 6 3.60 -16.08 -0.13
CA GLU A 6 3.79 -16.28 -1.55
C GLU A 6 2.99 -17.50 -2.03
N PRO A 7 2.52 -17.50 -3.29
CA PRO A 7 1.90 -18.68 -3.87
C PRO A 7 2.95 -19.78 -4.10
N GLU A 8 2.49 -21.02 -4.23
CA GLU A 8 3.34 -22.10 -4.74
C GLU A 8 3.75 -21.78 -6.18
N ILE A 9 5.06 -21.81 -6.45
CA ILE A 9 5.63 -21.52 -7.77
C ILE A 9 6.14 -22.81 -8.42
N PRO A 10 5.81 -23.07 -9.70
CA PRO A 10 6.42 -24.17 -10.44
C PRO A 10 7.94 -23.99 -10.54
N GLU A 11 8.66 -25.10 -10.59
CA GLU A 11 10.12 -25.08 -10.72
C GLU A 11 10.55 -24.30 -11.98
N GLY A 12 11.54 -23.42 -11.81
CA GLY A 12 12.08 -22.59 -12.90
C GLY A 12 11.23 -21.38 -13.32
N VAL A 13 10.03 -21.19 -12.74
CA VAL A 13 9.15 -20.05 -13.05
C VAL A 13 9.43 -18.88 -12.10
N PRO A 14 9.80 -17.68 -12.59
CA PRO A 14 10.05 -16.53 -11.73
C PRO A 14 8.75 -15.92 -11.21
N LEU A 15 8.68 -15.68 -9.89
CA LEU A 15 7.60 -14.91 -9.28
C LEU A 15 7.79 -13.41 -9.56
N VAL A 16 6.76 -12.77 -10.11
CA VAL A 16 6.72 -11.32 -10.33
C VAL A 16 5.65 -10.71 -9.43
N CYS A 17 5.98 -9.65 -8.70
CA CYS A 17 5.08 -9.02 -7.73
C CYS A 17 4.99 -7.50 -7.92
N ASP A 18 3.75 -7.00 -8.00
CA ASP A 18 3.43 -5.58 -7.83
C ASP A 18 3.30 -5.27 -6.34
N MET A 19 4.31 -4.61 -5.78
CA MET A 19 4.30 -4.18 -4.38
C MET A 19 3.96 -2.69 -4.25
N SER A 20 3.34 -2.06 -5.25
CA SER A 20 3.18 -0.60 -5.25
C SER A 20 2.51 -0.06 -3.99
N SER A 21 1.52 -0.76 -3.41
CA SER A 21 0.75 -0.28 -2.24
C SER A 21 1.28 -0.72 -0.88
N ASP A 22 2.22 -1.66 -0.84
CA ASP A 22 2.72 -2.28 0.40
C ASP A 22 4.26 -2.33 0.44
N PHE A 23 4.94 -1.83 -0.59
CA PHE A 23 6.39 -1.68 -0.60
C PHE A 23 6.86 -0.89 0.64
N LEU A 24 7.86 -1.42 1.34
CA LEU A 24 8.38 -0.88 2.60
C LEU A 24 7.40 -0.88 3.79
N SER A 25 6.25 -1.54 3.71
CA SER A 25 5.31 -1.64 4.84
C SER A 25 5.70 -2.70 5.87
N GLN A 26 6.43 -3.72 5.43
CA GLN A 26 6.89 -4.86 6.22
C GLN A 26 8.16 -5.48 5.61
N PRO A 27 8.92 -6.30 6.36
CA PRO A 27 10.01 -7.10 5.82
C PRO A 27 9.49 -8.10 4.77
N VAL A 28 10.28 -8.31 3.71
CA VAL A 28 10.00 -9.26 2.63
C VAL A 28 11.27 -10.04 2.32
N ASP A 29 11.13 -11.35 2.12
CA ASP A 29 12.22 -12.19 1.61
C ASP A 29 12.32 -12.02 0.08
N VAL A 30 13.13 -11.05 -0.33
CA VAL A 30 13.36 -10.71 -1.75
C VAL A 30 13.89 -11.90 -2.55
N SER A 31 14.56 -12.88 -1.92
CA SER A 31 15.13 -14.04 -2.63
C SER A 31 14.09 -14.94 -3.30
N LYS A 32 12.83 -14.87 -2.84
CA LYS A 32 11.69 -15.62 -3.41
C LYS A 32 11.19 -15.05 -4.74
N TYR A 33 11.60 -13.84 -5.09
CA TYR A 33 11.07 -13.11 -6.23
C TYR A 33 12.08 -13.08 -7.37
N GLY A 34 11.58 -13.22 -8.60
CA GLY A 34 12.33 -12.88 -9.80
C GLY A 34 12.31 -11.38 -10.05
N LEU A 35 11.15 -10.73 -9.86
CA LEU A 35 10.99 -9.30 -10.04
C LEU A 35 9.96 -8.74 -9.05
N ILE A 36 10.31 -7.65 -8.38
CA ILE A 36 9.40 -6.81 -7.60
C ILE A 36 9.38 -5.43 -8.25
N TYR A 37 8.21 -4.84 -8.42
CA TYR A 37 8.11 -3.43 -8.81
C TYR A 37 7.14 -2.66 -7.91
N ALA A 38 7.42 -1.38 -7.71
CA ALA A 38 6.58 -0.49 -6.90
C ALA A 38 6.64 0.95 -7.42
N GLY A 39 5.49 1.51 -7.80
CA GLY A 39 5.37 2.95 -8.01
C GLY A 39 5.44 3.69 -6.67
N ALA A 40 6.29 4.72 -6.57
CA ALA A 40 6.60 5.33 -5.27
C ALA A 40 5.42 6.05 -4.60
N GLN A 41 4.45 6.57 -5.39
CA GLN A 41 3.38 7.49 -4.97
C GLN A 41 2.41 6.99 -3.90
N LYS A 42 2.50 5.71 -3.53
CA LYS A 42 1.63 5.15 -2.48
C LYS A 42 2.36 5.13 -1.13
N ASN A 43 3.49 4.43 -1.03
CA ASN A 43 4.11 4.13 0.26
C ASN A 43 5.59 4.51 0.36
N ALA A 44 6.21 5.02 -0.71
CA ALA A 44 7.67 5.19 -0.77
C ALA A 44 8.15 6.59 -1.18
N GLY A 45 7.26 7.47 -1.66
CA GLY A 45 7.64 8.82 -2.08
C GLY A 45 6.60 9.47 -3.00
N PRO A 46 7.00 10.49 -3.79
CA PRO A 46 6.11 11.15 -4.74
C PRO A 46 5.90 10.34 -6.02
N ALA A 47 4.87 10.68 -6.79
CA ALA A 47 4.67 10.15 -8.13
C ALA A 47 5.81 10.55 -9.09
N GLY A 48 6.05 9.69 -10.09
CA GLY A 48 7.04 9.93 -11.14
C GLY A 48 8.30 9.07 -11.05
N VAL A 49 8.40 8.15 -10.10
CA VAL A 49 9.46 7.14 -10.03
C VAL A 49 8.90 5.76 -9.69
N THR A 50 9.43 4.74 -10.35
CA THR A 50 9.12 3.33 -10.10
C THR A 50 10.40 2.63 -9.66
N ILE A 51 10.32 1.93 -8.52
CA ILE A 51 11.40 1.08 -8.04
C ILE A 51 11.20 -0.31 -8.66
N VAL A 52 12.27 -0.90 -9.18
CA VAL A 52 12.30 -2.28 -9.67
C VAL A 52 13.46 -3.01 -9.01
N ILE A 53 13.18 -4.15 -8.39
CA ILE A 53 14.17 -5.10 -7.88
C ILE A 53 14.07 -6.32 -8.79
N ILE A 54 15.10 -6.60 -9.56
CA ILE A 54 15.12 -7.67 -10.55
C ILE A 54 16.31 -8.60 -10.29
N ARG A 55 16.07 -9.90 -10.37
CA ARG A 55 17.11 -10.93 -10.24
C ARG A 55 17.99 -10.93 -11.49
N GLU A 56 19.30 -10.95 -11.30
CA GLU A 56 20.28 -10.72 -12.38
C GLU A 56 20.19 -11.73 -13.53
N ASP A 57 19.87 -13.00 -13.25
CA ASP A 57 19.70 -14.06 -14.27
C ASP A 57 18.53 -13.78 -15.24
N LEU A 58 17.60 -12.88 -14.88
CA LEU A 58 16.50 -12.49 -15.76
C LEU A 58 16.92 -11.42 -16.77
N LEU A 59 18.01 -10.68 -16.53
CA LEU A 59 18.47 -9.62 -17.44
C LEU A 59 18.93 -10.17 -18.79
N SER A 60 19.45 -11.40 -18.82
CA SER A 60 19.84 -12.09 -20.07
C SER A 60 18.66 -12.56 -20.91
N ARG A 61 17.43 -12.51 -20.39
CA ARG A 61 16.20 -12.91 -21.09
C ARG A 61 15.57 -11.76 -21.89
N VAL A 62 16.13 -10.55 -21.80
CA VAL A 62 15.55 -9.37 -22.45
C VAL A 62 15.64 -9.51 -23.98
N PRO A 63 14.53 -9.38 -24.72
CA PRO A 63 14.56 -9.44 -26.18
C PRO A 63 15.38 -8.29 -26.79
N GLY A 64 16.17 -8.59 -27.82
CA GLY A 64 17.07 -7.61 -28.46
C GLY A 64 16.37 -6.47 -29.21
N ASN A 65 15.04 -6.51 -29.37
CA ASN A 65 14.25 -5.52 -30.11
C ASN A 65 13.44 -4.57 -29.21
N LEU A 66 13.65 -4.58 -27.88
CA LEU A 66 12.96 -3.64 -26.99
C LEU A 66 13.56 -2.23 -27.07
N PRO A 67 12.72 -1.17 -27.05
CA PRO A 67 13.19 0.19 -26.81
C PRO A 67 14.00 0.28 -25.51
N ALA A 68 15.05 1.10 -25.50
CA ALA A 68 15.99 1.19 -24.37
C ALA A 68 15.31 1.48 -23.02
N LEU A 69 14.28 2.34 -23.00
CA LEU A 69 13.53 2.66 -21.77
C LEU A 69 12.68 1.50 -21.22
N LEU A 70 12.42 0.47 -22.03
CA LEU A 70 11.71 -0.75 -21.63
C LEU A 70 12.66 -1.94 -21.42
N ASN A 71 13.97 -1.71 -21.59
CA ASN A 71 15.00 -2.74 -21.50
C ASN A 71 15.68 -2.70 -20.12
N TYR A 72 15.35 -3.65 -19.25
CA TYR A 72 15.94 -3.73 -17.91
C TYR A 72 17.46 -3.95 -17.92
N GLN A 73 18.00 -4.63 -18.93
CA GLN A 73 19.45 -4.81 -19.04
C GLN A 73 20.14 -3.46 -19.26
N VAL A 74 19.65 -2.64 -20.19
CA VAL A 74 20.16 -1.28 -20.42
C VAL A 74 20.04 -0.40 -19.17
N MET A 75 18.90 -0.49 -18.47
CA MET A 75 18.69 0.26 -17.22
C MET A 75 19.67 -0.20 -16.12
N ALA A 76 19.94 -1.50 -16.00
CA ALA A 76 20.89 -2.02 -15.02
C ALA A 76 22.35 -1.63 -15.34
N GLU A 77 22.79 -1.82 -16.59
CA GLU A 77 24.16 -1.50 -17.05
C GLU A 77 24.48 0.00 -16.94
N SER A 78 23.48 0.87 -17.11
CA SER A 78 23.63 2.32 -16.96
C SER A 78 23.43 2.83 -15.53
N GLY A 79 23.17 1.94 -14.55
CA GLY A 79 22.87 2.36 -13.17
C GLY A 79 21.59 3.20 -13.07
N SER A 80 20.60 2.94 -13.93
CA SER A 80 19.37 3.73 -14.10
C SER A 80 19.59 5.16 -14.60
N LEU A 81 20.72 5.42 -15.26
CA LEU A 81 21.10 6.74 -15.79
C LEU A 81 21.21 6.76 -17.32
N HIS A 82 20.52 5.86 -18.02
CA HIS A 82 20.50 5.82 -19.50
C HIS A 82 19.99 7.14 -20.11
N ASN A 83 19.02 7.78 -19.46
CA ASN A 83 18.52 9.12 -19.77
C ASN A 83 18.38 9.94 -18.48
N THR A 84 17.94 11.20 -18.59
CA THR A 84 17.69 12.06 -17.42
C THR A 84 16.63 11.41 -16.51
N PRO A 85 16.99 11.00 -15.28
CA PRO A 85 16.06 10.34 -14.39
C PRO A 85 15.17 11.37 -13.66
N PRO A 86 14.09 10.94 -12.98
CA PRO A 86 13.26 11.82 -12.15
C PRO A 86 13.99 12.20 -10.85
N CYS A 87 15.01 13.07 -10.95
CA CYS A 87 15.96 13.39 -9.87
C CYS A 87 15.28 13.76 -8.55
N PHE A 88 14.25 14.60 -8.59
CA PHE A 88 13.53 15.03 -7.38
C PHE A 88 12.80 13.85 -6.71
N ALA A 89 12.14 13.00 -7.49
CA ALA A 89 11.42 11.85 -6.95
C ALA A 89 12.40 10.83 -6.33
N ILE A 90 13.54 10.58 -6.98
CA ILE A 90 14.62 9.74 -6.44
C ILE A 90 15.16 10.29 -5.12
N TYR A 91 15.42 11.60 -5.07
CA TYR A 91 15.88 12.26 -3.85
C TYR A 91 14.89 12.09 -2.69
N MET A 92 13.59 12.31 -2.94
CA MET A 92 12.54 12.15 -1.93
C MET A 92 12.41 10.71 -1.45
N VAL A 93 12.49 9.71 -2.35
CA VAL A 93 12.56 8.29 -1.95
C VAL A 93 13.76 8.05 -1.02
N GLY A 94 14.93 8.62 -1.35
CA GLY A 94 16.11 8.55 -0.49
C GLY A 94 15.89 9.10 0.92
N LEU A 95 15.13 10.19 1.07
CA LEU A 95 14.76 10.73 2.38
C LEU A 95 13.78 9.83 3.14
N VAL A 96 12.77 9.26 2.46
CA VAL A 96 11.83 8.31 3.06
C VAL A 96 12.56 7.06 3.57
N LEU A 97 13.53 6.55 2.81
CA LEU A 97 14.35 5.41 3.23
C LEU A 97 15.21 5.72 4.48
N LYS A 98 15.74 6.94 4.60
CA LYS A 98 16.47 7.38 5.80
C LYS A 98 15.54 7.47 7.01
N TRP A 99 14.38 8.12 6.84
CA TRP A 99 13.36 8.21 7.88
C TRP A 99 12.91 6.83 8.39
N LEU A 100 12.68 5.87 7.49
CA LEU A 100 12.36 4.49 7.88
C LEU A 100 13.47 3.84 8.70
N LYS A 101 14.74 4.04 8.33
CA LYS A 101 15.88 3.53 9.11
C LYS A 101 15.94 4.16 10.50
N ASP A 102 15.73 5.47 10.60
CA ASP A 102 15.75 6.21 11.86
C ASP A 102 14.62 5.76 12.81
N LEU A 103 13.49 5.28 12.26
CA LEU A 103 12.39 4.68 13.03
C LEU A 103 12.62 3.23 13.48
N GLY A 104 13.76 2.60 13.14
CA GLY A 104 14.04 1.19 13.46
C GLY A 104 13.78 0.22 12.31
N GLY A 105 13.61 0.73 11.09
CA GLY A 105 13.49 -0.06 9.86
C GLY A 105 12.14 -0.74 9.67
N LEU A 106 12.10 -1.74 8.78
CA LEU A 106 10.86 -2.36 8.32
C LEU A 106 10.14 -3.15 9.42
N ASN A 107 10.86 -3.73 10.39
CA ASN A 107 10.24 -4.43 11.52
C ASN A 107 9.44 -3.46 12.39
N ALA A 108 10.02 -2.31 12.74
CA ALA A 108 9.33 -1.29 13.53
C ALA A 108 8.11 -0.73 12.77
N MET A 109 8.29 -0.44 11.47
CA MET A 109 7.19 0.02 10.62
C MET A 109 6.07 -1.01 10.49
N TYR A 110 6.40 -2.30 10.43
CA TYR A 110 5.41 -3.37 10.38
C TYR A 110 4.52 -3.39 11.63
N GLU A 111 5.11 -3.30 12.82
CA GLU A 111 4.33 -3.27 14.07
C GLU A 111 3.42 -2.04 14.14
N ILE A 112 3.91 -0.86 13.74
CA ILE A 112 3.09 0.36 13.65
C ILE A 112 1.92 0.16 12.68
N ASN A 113 2.17 -0.44 11.52
CA ASN A 113 1.15 -0.69 10.51
C ASN A 113 0.12 -1.72 10.98
N ARG A 114 0.55 -2.76 11.69
CA ARG A 114 -0.34 -3.74 12.31
C ARG A 114 -1.23 -3.11 13.37
N GLU A 115 -0.67 -2.27 14.24
CA GLU A 115 -1.41 -1.57 15.27
C GLU A 115 -2.54 -0.71 14.66
N LYS A 116 -2.20 0.12 13.66
CA LYS A 116 -3.20 0.93 12.92
C LYS A 116 -4.31 0.07 12.32
N ALA A 117 -3.94 -0.99 11.61
CA ALA A 117 -4.88 -1.85 10.94
C ALA A 117 -5.79 -2.58 11.94
N GLU A 118 -5.23 -3.08 13.03
CA GLU A 118 -5.97 -3.77 14.08
C GLU A 118 -7.00 -2.86 14.75
N MET A 119 -6.65 -1.60 15.05
CA MET A 119 -7.62 -0.64 15.61
C MET A 119 -8.85 -0.47 14.71
N ILE A 120 -8.63 -0.25 13.41
CA ILE A 120 -9.71 -0.01 12.45
C ILE A 120 -10.52 -1.30 12.23
N TYR A 121 -9.85 -2.45 12.08
CA TYR A 121 -10.57 -3.72 11.91
C TYR A 121 -11.38 -4.10 13.16
N LYS A 122 -10.90 -3.83 14.37
CA LYS A 122 -11.66 -4.00 15.61
C LYS A 122 -12.92 -3.12 15.62
N ALA A 123 -12.82 -1.87 15.17
CA ALA A 123 -13.99 -0.99 15.05
C ALA A 123 -15.00 -1.52 14.02
N ILE A 124 -14.53 -2.05 12.89
CA ILE A 124 -15.38 -2.67 11.87
C ILE A 124 -16.09 -3.90 12.43
N ASP A 125 -15.34 -4.85 12.99
CA ASP A 125 -15.86 -6.15 13.44
C ASP A 125 -16.75 -6.02 14.69
N GLY A 126 -16.45 -5.06 15.56
CA GLY A 126 -17.22 -4.75 16.76
C GLY A 126 -18.50 -3.93 16.51
N SER A 127 -18.76 -3.52 15.27
CA SER A 127 -19.87 -2.61 14.93
C SER A 127 -21.25 -3.27 14.85
N GLY A 128 -21.37 -4.57 15.13
CA GLY A 128 -22.63 -5.30 14.97
C GLY A 128 -23.13 -5.37 13.52
N GLY A 129 -22.23 -5.21 12.54
CA GLY A 129 -22.55 -5.25 11.10
C GLY A 129 -22.89 -3.90 10.48
N TYR A 130 -22.83 -2.81 11.25
CA TYR A 130 -22.98 -1.46 10.72
C TYR A 130 -21.86 -1.13 9.73
N TYR A 131 -20.61 -1.37 10.11
CA TYR A 131 -19.46 -1.38 9.21
C TYR A 131 -19.15 -2.81 8.78
N ARG A 132 -18.99 -3.05 7.48
CA ARG A 132 -18.71 -4.38 6.93
C ARG A 132 -17.44 -4.37 6.12
N GLY A 133 -16.38 -5.03 6.63
CA GLY A 133 -15.14 -5.22 5.90
C GLY A 133 -15.37 -5.97 4.60
N HIS A 134 -14.71 -5.55 3.51
CA HIS A 134 -14.92 -6.15 2.20
C HIS A 134 -14.19 -7.51 2.03
N ALA A 135 -13.01 -7.66 2.64
CA ALA A 135 -12.20 -8.88 2.53
C ALA A 135 -12.45 -9.84 3.70
N ALA A 136 -12.34 -11.14 3.43
CA ALA A 136 -12.27 -12.16 4.47
C ALA A 136 -11.09 -11.89 5.43
N PRO A 137 -11.21 -12.23 6.74
CA PRO A 137 -10.21 -11.87 7.76
C PRO A 137 -8.76 -12.20 7.40
N GLU A 138 -8.52 -13.39 6.86
CA GLU A 138 -7.22 -13.92 6.43
C GLU A 138 -6.61 -13.16 5.25
N ALA A 139 -7.44 -12.46 4.48
CA ALA A 139 -7.05 -11.72 3.28
C ALA A 139 -7.12 -10.20 3.44
N ARG A 140 -7.20 -9.72 4.69
CA ARG A 140 -7.25 -8.28 5.02
C ARG A 140 -5.90 -7.63 4.78
N SER A 141 -5.91 -6.48 4.10
CA SER A 141 -4.70 -5.68 3.91
C SER A 141 -4.46 -4.80 5.13
N ILE A 142 -3.20 -4.69 5.55
CA ILE A 142 -2.83 -3.72 6.60
C ILE A 142 -2.62 -2.30 6.04
N MET A 143 -2.63 -2.12 4.72
CA MET A 143 -2.41 -0.81 4.07
C MET A 143 -3.71 -0.18 3.59
N ASN A 144 -4.64 -0.98 3.07
CA ASN A 144 -5.88 -0.49 2.47
C ASN A 144 -7.07 -1.27 3.02
N ILE A 145 -7.90 -0.57 3.79
CA ILE A 145 -9.05 -1.15 4.51
C ILE A 145 -10.35 -0.68 3.83
N PRO A 146 -10.86 -1.41 2.83
CA PRO A 146 -12.17 -1.16 2.26
C PRO A 146 -13.29 -1.73 3.14
N PHE A 147 -14.35 -0.96 3.32
CA PHE A 147 -15.55 -1.36 4.06
C PHE A 147 -16.82 -0.71 3.48
N ARG A 148 -17.97 -1.31 3.76
CA ARG A 148 -19.30 -0.85 3.37
C ARG A 148 -20.12 -0.48 4.61
N MET A 149 -21.16 0.32 4.39
CA MET A 149 -22.20 0.66 5.38
C MET A 149 -23.57 0.14 4.92
N PRO A 150 -24.66 0.27 5.71
CA PRO A 150 -25.96 -0.28 5.35
C PRO A 150 -26.55 0.27 4.04
N SER A 151 -26.19 1.50 3.65
CA SER A 151 -26.62 2.10 2.38
C SER A 151 -25.59 3.07 1.82
N GLU A 152 -25.67 3.39 0.52
CA GLU A 152 -24.76 4.34 -0.14
C GLU A 152 -24.99 5.79 0.34
N GLU A 153 -26.22 6.13 0.73
CA GLU A 153 -26.55 7.43 1.31
C GLU A 153 -25.80 7.64 2.64
N LEU A 154 -25.69 6.59 3.47
CA LEU A 154 -24.89 6.62 4.69
C LEU A 154 -23.39 6.72 4.39
N GLU A 155 -22.90 6.05 3.33
CA GLU A 155 -21.49 6.16 2.90
C GLU A 155 -21.16 7.59 2.44
N ASP A 156 -22.03 8.23 1.66
CA ASP A 156 -21.84 9.62 1.23
C ASP A 156 -21.97 10.61 2.39
N LEU A 157 -22.89 10.37 3.33
CA LEU A 157 -22.98 11.16 4.57
C LEU A 157 -21.72 11.01 5.43
N PHE A 158 -21.22 9.79 5.59
CA PHE A 158 -19.99 9.48 6.32
C PHE A 158 -18.80 10.26 5.74
N VAL A 159 -18.60 10.22 4.42
CA VAL A 159 -17.51 10.98 3.76
C VAL A 159 -17.68 12.49 4.00
N LYS A 160 -18.90 13.00 3.94
CA LYS A 160 -19.19 14.43 4.13
C LYS A 160 -18.90 14.89 5.57
N GLU A 161 -19.28 14.09 6.57
CA GLU A 161 -19.04 14.41 7.98
C GLU A 161 -17.56 14.19 8.36
N ALA A 162 -16.94 13.12 7.88
CA ALA A 162 -15.52 12.83 8.10
C ALA A 162 -14.65 13.99 7.58
N LYS A 163 -14.98 14.54 6.42
CA LYS A 163 -14.28 15.72 5.87
C LYS A 163 -14.37 16.96 6.76
N LYS A 164 -15.45 17.13 7.53
CA LYS A 164 -15.57 18.24 8.50
C LYS A 164 -14.72 18.02 9.74
N ALA A 165 -14.33 16.78 10.02
CA ALA A 165 -13.41 16.37 11.07
C ALA A 165 -11.98 16.17 10.55
N ASP A 166 -11.65 16.76 9.39
CA ASP A 166 -10.34 16.66 8.72
C ASP A 166 -9.89 15.23 8.35
N LEU A 167 -10.83 14.28 8.31
CA LEU A 167 -10.61 12.92 7.83
C LEU A 167 -10.93 12.85 6.33
N VAL A 168 -9.88 12.93 5.52
CA VAL A 168 -9.97 12.99 4.04
C VAL A 168 -9.60 11.67 3.37
N GLY A 169 -10.00 11.51 2.11
CA GLY A 169 -9.60 10.36 1.28
C GLY A 169 -10.35 9.05 1.55
N LEU A 170 -11.43 9.09 2.36
CA LEU A 170 -12.18 7.90 2.77
C LEU A 170 -13.17 7.36 1.74
N LYS A 171 -13.45 8.12 0.66
CA LYS A 171 -14.34 7.63 -0.41
C LYS A 171 -13.67 6.46 -1.14
N GLY A 172 -14.39 5.35 -1.23
CA GLY A 172 -13.93 4.14 -1.92
C GLY A 172 -13.67 4.36 -3.41
N HIS A 173 -12.96 3.41 -4.02
CA HIS A 173 -12.67 3.48 -5.45
C HIS A 173 -13.96 3.37 -6.28
N ARG A 174 -14.07 4.14 -7.36
CA ARG A 174 -15.29 4.24 -8.19
C ARG A 174 -15.81 2.89 -8.69
N SER A 175 -14.92 1.92 -8.94
CA SER A 175 -15.29 0.59 -9.43
C SER A 175 -15.85 -0.35 -8.35
N VAL A 176 -15.65 -0.04 -7.06
CA VAL A 176 -16.09 -0.89 -5.94
C VAL A 176 -17.17 -0.18 -5.11
N GLY A 177 -17.20 1.15 -5.12
CA GLY A 177 -18.03 1.94 -4.21
C GLY A 177 -17.52 1.87 -2.76
N GLY A 178 -18.36 2.21 -1.80
CA GLY A 178 -18.03 2.08 -0.39
C GLY A 178 -17.05 3.11 0.13
N LEU A 179 -16.39 2.72 1.22
CA LEU A 179 -15.38 3.49 1.93
C LEU A 179 -14.04 2.74 1.88
N ARG A 180 -12.94 3.50 1.98
CA ARG A 180 -11.60 2.93 2.09
C ARG A 180 -10.69 3.80 2.94
N ALA A 181 -10.15 3.25 4.01
CA ALA A 181 -9.05 3.85 4.76
C ALA A 181 -7.71 3.35 4.23
N SER A 182 -6.92 4.23 3.62
CA SER A 182 -5.54 3.94 3.20
C SER A 182 -4.58 4.45 4.28
N ILE A 183 -3.94 3.53 5.00
CA ILE A 183 -3.17 3.80 6.23
C ILE A 183 -1.67 3.49 6.05
N TYR A 184 -1.13 3.98 4.94
CA TYR A 184 0.29 3.88 4.55
C TYR A 184 1.27 4.31 5.65
N ASN A 185 2.56 4.02 5.48
CA ASN A 185 3.61 4.25 6.47
C ASN A 185 3.61 5.67 7.05
N ALA A 186 3.36 6.68 6.22
CA ALA A 186 3.38 8.08 6.61
C ALA A 186 2.17 8.51 7.47
N LEU A 187 1.11 7.69 7.55
CA LEU A 187 -0.02 7.95 8.45
C LEU A 187 0.35 7.47 9.85
N PRO A 188 0.37 8.37 10.85
CA PRO A 188 0.69 8.01 12.22
C PRO A 188 -0.46 7.25 12.89
N VAL A 189 -0.20 6.61 14.03
CA VAL A 189 -1.20 5.79 14.76
C VAL A 189 -2.40 6.63 15.18
N GLU A 190 -2.17 7.89 15.52
CA GLU A 190 -3.18 8.88 15.91
C GLU A 190 -4.22 9.09 14.81
N SER A 191 -3.85 8.97 13.53
CA SER A 191 -4.81 9.08 12.43
C SER A 191 -5.78 7.88 12.38
N ALA A 192 -5.30 6.67 12.69
CA ALA A 192 -6.16 5.50 12.81
C ALA A 192 -7.10 5.63 14.03
N ARG A 193 -6.58 6.15 15.15
CA ARG A 193 -7.37 6.43 16.35
C ARG A 193 -8.48 7.45 16.09
N ALA A 194 -8.16 8.58 15.47
CA ALA A 194 -9.13 9.62 15.12
C ALA A 194 -10.24 9.07 14.20
N LEU A 195 -9.89 8.20 13.25
CA LEU A 195 -10.88 7.52 12.41
C LEU A 195 -11.80 6.59 13.23
N VAL A 196 -11.24 5.80 14.15
CA VAL A 196 -12.04 4.89 15.00
C VAL A 196 -12.98 5.65 15.93
N GLU A 197 -12.51 6.75 16.53
CA GLU A 197 -13.35 7.64 17.35
C GLU A 197 -14.49 8.23 16.51
N PHE A 198 -14.18 8.73 15.31
CA PHE A 198 -15.20 9.22 14.38
C PHE A 198 -16.21 8.13 13.98
N MET A 199 -15.75 6.91 13.72
CA MET A 199 -16.62 5.78 13.39
C MET A 199 -17.60 5.46 14.53
N ALA A 200 -17.11 5.44 15.77
CA ALA A 200 -17.97 5.20 16.94
C ALA A 200 -19.03 6.30 17.09
N ASP A 201 -18.63 7.57 17.00
CA ASP A 201 -19.53 8.72 17.07
C ASP A 201 -20.57 8.73 15.93
N PHE A 202 -20.15 8.38 14.72
CA PHE A 202 -21.03 8.33 13.55
C PHE A 202 -22.08 7.23 13.71
N GLN A 203 -21.66 6.03 14.13
CA GLN A 203 -22.57 4.92 14.40
C GLN A 203 -23.56 5.25 15.53
N GLN A 204 -23.13 5.96 16.58
CA GLN A 204 -24.04 6.37 17.66
C GLN A 204 -25.13 7.34 17.18
N LYS A 205 -24.82 8.21 16.21
CA LYS A 205 -25.76 9.22 15.69
C LYS A 205 -26.70 8.68 14.62
N HIS A 206 -26.24 7.72 13.83
CA HIS A 206 -26.89 7.28 12.58
C HIS A 206 -27.10 5.75 12.50
N GLY A 207 -27.01 5.04 13.63
CA GLY A 207 -27.12 3.58 13.73
C GLY A 207 -28.36 3.07 14.45
#